data_AF-A0A5N6E3U4-F1
#
_entry.id   AF-A0A5N6E3U4-F1
#
_cell.length_a   1.000
_cell.length_b   1.000
_cell.length_c   1.000
_cell.angle_alpha   90.00
_cell.angle_beta   90.00
_cell.angle_gamma   90.00
#
_symmetry.space_group_name_H-M   'P 1'
#
loop_
_entity.id
_entity.type
_entity.pdbx_description
1 polymer ?
#
loop_
_entity_poly.entity_id
_entity_poly.type
_entity_poly.pdbx_seq_one_letter_code
_entity_poly.pdbx_strand_id
1 'polypeptide(L)'
;MKSKPRSATVHDVDEHGDPILHSKRSAMRVKKEASPSTTRKSTINHVIYPRVYIGESIISGPIENMVRAFGTHRSNPITIFTRSLDQSRERNEITGCRFRKVFFTDETEVLKPNAAYERQRYVRLTAFIPKRDESHPDPRIHVEQKVYRDGQEQIILHELGFGGRIQVGAEYVFAGCGDEHVDRGKRDLLLQVQSLNQDIFDGYMNRAKYYGYDHTDCIYVNRHMLSNGVNYRLPIVGHGQSPCNISFDPDDLQTLLKAKGVMQLNSEAPSRKEIELLKLRLQGLGDSTEDGMTSGDLHISIIYKP
;
A
#
# COMPACT_ATOMS: atom_id res chain seq x y z
N MET A 1 27.13 36.75 34.92
CA MET A 1 26.48 37.59 33.88
C MET A 1 25.94 36.68 32.79
N LYS A 2 24.61 36.56 32.62
CA LYS A 2 24.01 35.76 31.54
C LYS A 2 23.76 36.66 30.32
N SER A 3 24.31 36.31 29.17
CA SER A 3 24.16 37.04 27.91
C SER A 3 22.71 37.01 27.43
N LYS A 4 22.24 38.12 26.85
CA LYS A 4 20.91 38.18 26.20
C LYS A 4 20.94 37.30 24.94
N PRO A 5 19.93 36.46 24.70
CA PRO A 5 19.84 35.68 23.47
C PRO A 5 19.65 36.62 22.26
N ARG A 6 20.37 36.36 21.17
CA ARG A 6 20.27 37.08 19.89
C ARG A 6 19.25 36.41 18.98
N SER A 7 18.58 37.21 18.14
CA SER A 7 17.63 36.75 17.15
C SER A 7 18.29 35.81 16.13
N ALA A 8 17.58 34.75 15.75
CA ALA A 8 17.96 33.88 14.63
C ALA A 8 17.32 34.41 13.34
N THR A 9 18.13 34.55 12.30
CA THR A 9 17.71 34.95 10.96
C THR A 9 18.04 33.80 10.01
N VAL A 10 17.09 33.43 9.17
CA VAL A 10 17.27 32.39 8.15
C VAL A 10 17.05 33.01 6.76
N HIS A 11 17.84 32.55 5.80
CA HIS A 11 17.72 32.86 4.39
C HIS A 11 17.31 31.59 3.65
N ASP A 12 16.30 31.67 2.79
CA ASP A 12 15.99 30.57 1.88
C ASP A 12 17.02 30.58 0.75
N VAL A 13 17.55 29.40 0.43
CA VAL A 13 18.51 29.16 -0.66
C VAL A 13 17.82 28.39 -1.78
N ASP A 14 18.28 28.59 -3.02
CA ASP A 14 17.80 27.84 -4.18
C ASP A 14 18.49 26.47 -4.30
N GLU A 15 18.18 25.74 -5.38
CA GLU A 15 18.70 24.40 -5.67
C GLU A 15 20.23 24.35 -5.90
N HIS A 16 20.90 25.50 -5.95
CA HIS A 16 22.36 25.61 -6.07
C HIS A 16 23.00 26.13 -4.78
N GLY A 17 22.20 26.35 -3.74
CA GLY A 17 22.65 26.84 -2.44
C GLY A 17 22.82 28.35 -2.38
N ASP A 18 22.37 29.09 -3.41
CA ASP A 18 22.51 30.54 -3.46
C ASP A 18 21.33 31.23 -2.74
N PRO A 19 21.56 32.33 -1.98
CA PRO A 19 20.51 32.99 -1.23
C PRO A 19 19.51 33.67 -2.17
N ILE A 20 18.23 33.32 -2.05
CA ILE A 20 17.16 33.92 -2.83
C ILE A 20 16.98 35.38 -2.39
N LEU A 21 17.11 36.32 -3.33
CA LEU A 21 16.90 37.74 -3.08
C LEU A 21 15.49 37.99 -2.51
N HIS A 22 15.44 38.71 -1.38
CA HIS A 22 14.24 39.05 -0.58
C HIS A 22 13.60 37.94 0.29
N SER A 23 14.24 36.79 0.50
CA SER A 23 13.69 35.70 1.34
C SER A 23 13.90 35.85 2.86
N LYS A 24 14.41 37.00 3.35
CA LYS A 24 14.83 37.15 4.76
C LYS A 24 13.64 37.04 5.72
N ARG A 25 13.59 35.98 6.53
CA ARG A 25 12.64 35.83 7.65
C ARG A 25 13.40 35.90 8.98
N SER A 26 12.94 36.77 9.88
CA SER A 26 13.53 36.94 11.22
C SER A 26 12.44 36.76 12.28
N ALA A 27 12.66 35.87 13.25
CA ALA A 27 11.74 35.69 14.36
C ALA A 27 12.10 36.67 15.49
N MET A 28 11.18 37.57 15.82
CA MET A 28 11.26 38.39 17.03
C MET A 28 10.28 37.87 18.08
N ARG A 29 10.73 37.85 19.35
CA ARG A 29 9.90 37.43 20.49
C ARG A 29 8.71 38.39 20.63
N VAL A 30 7.49 37.85 20.60
CA VAL A 30 6.26 38.57 20.94
C VAL A 30 6.35 39.00 22.41
N LYS A 31 6.24 40.31 22.67
CA LYS A 31 6.18 40.83 24.05
C LYS A 31 4.86 40.37 24.68
N LYS A 32 4.96 39.73 25.84
CA LYS A 32 3.81 39.35 26.66
C LYS A 32 3.20 40.64 27.22
N GLU A 33 2.01 41.01 26.77
CA GLU A 33 1.23 42.07 27.41
C GLU A 33 0.85 41.63 28.83
N ALA A 34 1.12 42.50 29.80
CA ALA A 34 0.65 42.35 31.17
C ALA A 34 -0.76 42.96 31.24
N SER A 35 -1.75 42.13 31.57
CA SER A 35 -3.11 42.58 31.87
C SER A 35 -3.63 41.88 33.14
N PRO A 36 -4.50 42.57 33.91
CA PRO A 36 -4.57 42.44 35.36
C PRO A 36 -5.38 41.25 35.85
N SER A 37 -5.03 40.81 37.06
CA SER A 37 -5.70 39.77 37.83
C SER A 37 -7.19 40.05 38.01
N THR A 38 -8.03 39.19 37.44
CA THR A 38 -9.41 38.99 37.92
C THR A 38 -9.66 37.50 38.03
N THR A 39 -10.01 37.08 39.24
CA THR A 39 -10.33 35.72 39.64
C THR A 39 -11.54 35.23 38.84
N ARG A 40 -11.30 34.50 37.74
CA ARG A 40 -12.35 33.85 36.97
C ARG A 40 -12.48 32.40 37.45
N LYS A 41 -13.66 32.10 37.98
CA LYS A 41 -14.14 30.74 38.25
C LYS A 41 -13.87 29.88 37.01
N SER A 42 -13.18 28.76 37.23
CA SER A 42 -12.94 27.71 36.26
C SER A 42 -14.27 27.08 35.88
N THR A 43 -14.96 27.66 34.90
CA THR A 43 -15.92 26.92 34.09
C THR A 43 -15.07 26.24 33.02
N ILE A 44 -14.82 24.96 33.22
CA ILE A 44 -14.24 24.06 32.23
C ILE A 44 -15.19 24.13 31.03
N ASN A 45 -14.87 24.97 30.06
CA ASN A 45 -15.40 24.83 28.72
C ASN A 45 -14.83 23.51 28.22
N HIS A 46 -15.63 22.45 28.34
CA HIS A 46 -15.43 21.23 27.57
C HIS A 46 -15.35 21.66 26.11
N VAL A 47 -14.12 21.76 25.60
CA VAL A 47 -13.87 21.64 24.17
C VAL A 47 -14.56 20.34 23.78
N ILE A 48 -15.60 20.44 22.97
CA ILE A 48 -16.38 19.32 22.48
C ILE A 48 -15.38 18.42 21.75
N TYR A 49 -14.93 17.36 22.40
CA TYR A 49 -14.23 16.28 21.71
C TYR A 49 -15.17 15.81 20.59
N PRO A 50 -14.70 15.67 19.33
CA PRO A 50 -15.52 15.05 18.31
C PRO A 50 -16.01 13.70 18.85
N ARG A 51 -17.29 13.37 18.64
CA ARG A 51 -17.86 12.09 19.07
C ARG A 51 -17.02 10.97 18.48
N VAL A 52 -16.24 10.30 19.32
CA VAL A 52 -15.50 9.09 18.95
C VAL A 52 -16.49 7.94 19.06
N TYR A 53 -16.75 7.28 17.93
CA TYR A 53 -17.61 6.11 17.88
C TYR A 53 -16.77 4.86 18.13
N ILE A 54 -17.37 3.83 18.72
CA ILE A 54 -16.72 2.52 18.88
C ILE A 54 -17.23 1.63 17.76
N GLY A 55 -16.30 1.13 16.95
CA GLY A 55 -16.58 0.10 15.96
C GLY A 55 -16.09 -1.26 16.44
N GLU A 56 -16.46 -2.29 15.69
CA GLU A 56 -16.14 -3.69 16.04
C GLU A 56 -15.42 -4.39 14.87
N SER A 57 -14.48 -5.27 15.18
CA SER A 57 -13.99 -6.24 14.21
C SER A 57 -14.95 -7.41 14.19
N ILE A 58 -15.75 -7.52 13.14
CA ILE A 58 -16.81 -8.53 13.03
C ILE A 58 -16.19 -9.90 12.79
N ILE A 59 -15.25 -9.95 11.85
CA ILE A 59 -14.50 -11.15 11.49
C ILE A 59 -13.03 -10.76 11.40
N SER A 60 -12.15 -11.60 11.94
CA SER A 60 -10.71 -11.45 11.82
C SER A 60 -10.03 -12.80 11.64
N GLY A 61 -8.93 -12.81 10.88
CA GLY A 61 -8.15 -14.02 10.65
C GLY A 61 -6.95 -13.77 9.75
N PRO A 62 -6.10 -14.79 9.52
CA PRO A 62 -5.01 -14.69 8.56
C PRO A 62 -5.53 -14.19 7.21
N ILE A 63 -4.80 -13.24 6.60
CA ILE A 63 -5.24 -12.58 5.37
C ILE A 63 -5.62 -13.57 4.26
N GLU A 64 -4.85 -14.65 4.09
CA GLU A 64 -5.13 -15.71 3.12
C GLU A 64 -6.54 -16.31 3.27
N ASN A 65 -6.91 -16.67 4.50
CA ASN A 65 -8.21 -17.27 4.76
C ASN A 65 -9.35 -16.28 4.47
N MET A 66 -9.15 -15.03 4.86
CA MET A 66 -10.15 -13.98 4.73
C MET A 66 -10.38 -13.61 3.26
N VAL A 67 -9.33 -13.42 2.45
CA VAL A 67 -9.51 -13.10 1.03
C VAL A 67 -10.07 -14.28 0.24
N ARG A 68 -9.76 -15.52 0.62
CA ARG A 68 -10.38 -16.72 0.03
C ARG A 68 -11.89 -16.75 0.33
N ALA A 69 -12.28 -16.44 1.56
CA ALA A 69 -13.68 -16.44 1.98
C ALA A 69 -14.50 -15.31 1.32
N PHE A 70 -13.93 -14.12 1.18
CA PHE A 70 -14.65 -12.97 0.64
C PHE A 70 -14.51 -12.80 -0.88
N GLY A 71 -13.47 -13.38 -1.50
CA GLY A 71 -13.04 -13.08 -2.86
C GLY A 71 -13.83 -13.79 -3.96
N THR A 72 -14.72 -14.71 -3.61
CA THR A 72 -15.56 -15.41 -4.59
C THR A 72 -16.80 -14.59 -4.93
N HIS A 73 -17.04 -14.38 -6.23
CA HIS A 73 -18.31 -13.86 -6.79
C HIS A 73 -18.71 -12.42 -6.40
N ARG A 74 -17.79 -11.46 -6.50
CA ARG A 74 -18.11 -10.02 -6.33
C ARG A 74 -18.04 -9.26 -7.63
N SER A 75 -18.84 -8.20 -7.73
CA SER A 75 -18.78 -7.21 -8.82
C SER A 75 -17.62 -6.22 -8.67
N ASN A 76 -16.94 -6.21 -7.52
CA ASN A 76 -15.77 -5.37 -7.25
C ASN A 76 -14.74 -6.16 -6.43
N PRO A 77 -13.44 -5.88 -6.60
CA PRO A 77 -12.41 -6.43 -5.73
C PRO A 77 -12.59 -6.00 -4.28
N ILE A 78 -12.23 -6.88 -3.35
CA ILE A 78 -12.07 -6.50 -1.94
C ILE A 78 -10.99 -5.42 -1.86
N THR A 79 -11.30 -4.35 -1.13
CA THR A 79 -10.37 -3.25 -0.88
C THR A 79 -9.83 -3.38 0.55
N ILE A 80 -8.52 -3.59 0.68
CA ILE A 80 -7.83 -3.76 1.95
C ILE A 80 -6.96 -2.53 2.21
N PHE A 81 -7.13 -1.87 3.34
CA PHE A 81 -6.24 -0.79 3.78
C PHE A 81 -5.06 -1.38 4.53
N THR A 82 -3.83 -1.02 4.15
CA THR A 82 -2.61 -1.55 4.78
C THR A 82 -1.57 -0.46 4.99
N ARG A 83 -0.80 -0.62 6.07
CA ARG A 83 0.41 0.17 6.36
C ARG A 83 1.69 -0.45 5.82
N SER A 84 1.62 -1.62 5.22
CA SER A 84 2.80 -2.29 4.66
C SER A 84 3.50 -1.35 3.69
N LEU A 85 4.82 -1.22 3.80
CA LEU A 85 5.62 -0.51 2.81
C LEU A 85 6.00 -1.42 1.64
N ASP A 86 5.80 -2.72 1.81
CA ASP A 86 6.13 -3.74 0.83
C ASP A 86 4.91 -4.03 -0.04
N GLN A 87 5.02 -3.60 -1.30
CA GLN A 87 4.00 -3.79 -2.32
C GLN A 87 4.31 -4.96 -3.26
N SER A 88 5.38 -5.72 -2.97
CA SER A 88 5.84 -6.83 -3.80
C SER A 88 4.78 -7.91 -3.95
N ARG A 89 4.85 -8.65 -5.06
CA ARG A 89 3.93 -9.76 -5.33
C ARG A 89 4.25 -10.93 -4.40
N GLU A 90 5.52 -11.17 -4.16
CA GLU A 90 6.06 -12.27 -3.37
C GLU A 90 5.50 -12.30 -1.95
N ARG A 91 5.29 -11.11 -1.34
CA ARG A 91 4.72 -11.01 0.00
C ARG A 91 3.19 -10.96 0.02
N ASN A 92 2.59 -10.33 -0.98
CA ASN A 92 1.18 -9.94 -0.90
C ASN A 92 0.26 -10.83 -1.72
N GLU A 93 0.73 -11.42 -2.81
CA GLU A 93 -0.10 -12.21 -3.71
C GLU A 93 -0.52 -13.53 -3.04
N ILE A 94 -1.81 -13.84 -3.14
CA ILE A 94 -2.39 -15.06 -2.59
C ILE A 94 -2.93 -15.85 -3.76
N THR A 95 -2.38 -17.05 -3.98
CA THR A 95 -2.66 -17.85 -5.18
C THR A 95 -4.16 -18.12 -5.33
N GLY A 96 -4.70 -17.72 -6.49
CA GLY A 96 -6.11 -17.89 -6.85
C GLY A 96 -7.05 -16.86 -6.25
N CYS A 97 -6.54 -15.81 -5.58
CA CYS A 97 -7.35 -14.76 -4.97
C CYS A 97 -7.11 -13.41 -5.63
N ARG A 98 -8.20 -12.69 -5.87
CA ARG A 98 -8.21 -11.34 -6.44
C ARG A 98 -8.67 -10.32 -5.42
N PHE A 99 -7.88 -9.28 -5.23
CA PHE A 99 -8.17 -8.17 -4.33
C PHE A 99 -7.25 -6.98 -4.64
N ARG A 100 -7.52 -5.85 -4.00
CA ARG A 100 -6.64 -4.67 -4.07
C ARG A 100 -6.28 -4.16 -2.68
N LYS A 101 -5.07 -3.60 -2.58
CA LYS A 101 -4.57 -2.93 -1.39
C LYS A 101 -4.43 -1.44 -1.61
N VAL A 102 -4.88 -0.67 -0.63
CA VAL A 102 -4.61 0.75 -0.50
C VAL A 102 -3.55 0.91 0.58
N PHE A 103 -2.38 1.40 0.17
CA PHE A 103 -1.27 1.66 1.07
C PHE A 103 -1.40 3.04 1.69
N PHE A 104 -1.36 3.11 3.01
CA PHE A 104 -1.45 4.37 3.74
C PHE A 104 -0.29 4.53 4.73
N THR A 105 -0.01 5.79 5.06
CA THR A 105 0.91 6.15 6.14
C THR A 105 0.09 6.53 7.36
N ASP A 106 0.56 6.15 8.55
CA ASP A 106 -0.08 6.53 9.81
C ASP A 106 -0.01 8.04 10.01
N GLU A 107 -1.19 8.66 10.08
CA GLU A 107 -1.29 10.10 10.19
C GLU A 107 -0.72 10.64 11.50
N THR A 108 -0.64 9.83 12.56
CA THR A 108 0.04 10.25 13.80
C THR A 108 1.54 10.41 13.60
N GLU A 109 2.13 9.68 12.66
CA GLU A 109 3.55 9.78 12.35
C GLU A 109 3.84 11.06 11.58
N VAL A 110 2.93 11.45 10.66
CA VAL A 110 3.08 12.60 9.76
C VAL A 110 2.57 13.91 10.37
N LEU A 111 1.33 13.94 10.85
CA LEU A 111 0.64 15.17 11.26
C LEU A 111 0.89 15.54 12.72
N LYS A 112 1.17 14.56 13.58
CA LYS A 112 1.32 14.76 15.03
C LYS A 112 2.63 14.18 15.57
N PRO A 113 3.80 14.63 15.09
CA PRO A 113 5.02 13.91 15.39
C PRO A 113 5.45 13.95 16.86
N ASN A 114 4.96 14.93 17.62
CA ASN A 114 5.28 15.07 19.04
C ASN A 114 4.24 14.42 19.97
N ALA A 115 3.17 13.83 19.43
CA ALA A 115 2.11 13.18 20.23
C ALA A 115 2.51 11.75 20.63
N ALA A 116 3.52 11.64 21.51
CA ALA A 116 4.08 10.35 21.92
C ALA A 116 3.02 9.37 22.46
N TYR A 117 2.07 9.87 23.26
CA TYR A 117 0.98 9.05 23.80
C TYR A 117 0.05 8.51 22.70
N GLU A 118 -0.37 9.36 21.74
CA GLU A 118 -1.25 8.92 20.66
C GLU A 118 -0.55 7.89 19.75
N ARG A 119 0.73 8.10 19.45
CA ARG A 119 1.54 7.15 18.66
C ARG A 119 1.78 5.81 19.36
N GLN A 120 1.77 5.80 20.69
CA GLN A 120 1.85 4.56 21.47
C GLN A 120 0.55 3.78 21.42
N ARG A 121 -0.60 4.46 21.35
CA ARG A 121 -1.91 3.84 21.51
C ARG A 121 -2.61 3.52 20.18
N TYR A 122 -2.49 4.40 19.20
CA TYR A 122 -3.28 4.36 17.98
C TYR A 122 -2.42 4.23 16.74
N VAL A 123 -2.99 3.52 15.76
CA VAL A 123 -2.67 3.67 14.35
C VAL A 123 -3.77 4.50 13.71
N ARG A 124 -3.44 5.60 13.02
CA ARG A 124 -4.45 6.43 12.34
C ARG A 124 -4.56 6.12 10.85
N LEU A 125 -5.80 5.95 10.39
CA LEU A 125 -6.17 5.75 9.00
C LEU A 125 -7.32 6.71 8.63
N THR A 126 -7.18 7.42 7.52
CA THR A 126 -8.35 7.98 6.81
C THR A 126 -8.70 7.08 5.63
N ALA A 127 -9.88 6.47 5.68
CA ALA A 127 -10.43 5.72 4.55
C ALA A 127 -11.34 6.62 3.72
N PHE A 128 -11.13 6.61 2.41
CA PHE A 128 -12.02 7.27 1.47
C PHE A 128 -13.03 6.27 0.89
N ILE A 129 -14.31 6.66 0.83
CA ILE A 129 -15.39 5.90 0.20
C ILE A 129 -16.04 6.74 -0.91
N PRO A 130 -16.67 6.15 -1.93
CA PRO A 130 -17.43 6.93 -2.90
C PRO A 130 -18.70 7.46 -2.24
N LYS A 131 -19.15 8.65 -2.64
CA LYS A 131 -20.30 9.35 -2.06
C LYS A 131 -21.59 8.53 -2.03
N ARG A 132 -21.78 7.65 -3.00
CA ARG A 132 -22.94 6.73 -3.07
C ARG A 132 -22.99 5.77 -1.86
N ASP A 133 -21.85 5.45 -1.26
CA ASP A 133 -21.74 4.50 -0.16
C ASP A 133 -22.02 5.15 1.22
N GLU A 134 -22.12 6.49 1.31
CA GLU A 134 -22.48 7.18 2.57
C GLU A 134 -23.82 6.70 3.14
N SER A 135 -24.76 6.39 2.25
CA SER A 135 -26.12 5.99 2.62
C SER A 135 -26.26 4.48 2.87
N HIS A 136 -25.18 3.71 2.64
CA HIS A 136 -25.19 2.27 2.82
C HIS A 136 -25.53 1.93 4.29
N PRO A 137 -26.51 1.06 4.56
CA PRO A 137 -27.02 0.84 5.91
C PRO A 137 -25.99 0.24 6.85
N ASP A 138 -25.06 -0.56 6.32
CA ASP A 138 -24.05 -1.25 7.11
C ASP A 138 -22.77 -1.51 6.27
N PRO A 139 -21.97 -0.46 5.99
CA PRO A 139 -20.77 -0.57 5.17
C PRO A 139 -19.68 -1.37 5.89
N ARG A 140 -18.78 -1.98 5.10
CA ARG A 140 -17.68 -2.80 5.58
C ARG A 140 -16.36 -2.26 5.06
N ILE A 141 -15.39 -2.10 5.95
CA ILE A 141 -14.02 -1.71 5.60
C ILE A 141 -13.09 -2.83 6.03
N HIS A 142 -12.15 -3.21 5.16
CA HIS A 142 -11.18 -4.25 5.46
C HIS A 142 -9.82 -3.62 5.74
N VAL A 143 -9.20 -3.97 6.87
CA VAL A 143 -7.90 -3.43 7.27
C VAL A 143 -6.94 -4.55 7.60
N GLU A 144 -5.73 -4.42 7.07
CA GLU A 144 -4.62 -5.26 7.40
C GLU A 144 -3.97 -4.81 8.72
N GLN A 145 -3.78 -5.76 9.62
CA GLN A 145 -3.02 -5.61 10.84
C GLN A 145 -1.78 -6.51 10.79
N LYS A 146 -0.63 -5.92 11.03
CA LYS A 146 0.61 -6.65 11.33
C LYS A 146 0.67 -6.99 12.81
N VAL A 147 0.84 -8.27 13.15
CA VAL A 147 1.01 -8.77 14.53
C VAL A 147 2.26 -9.63 14.65
N TYR A 148 2.77 -9.81 15.87
CA TYR A 148 3.93 -10.67 16.13
C TYR A 148 3.53 -11.83 17.04
N ARG A 149 3.68 -13.06 16.55
CA ARG A 149 3.41 -14.29 17.31
C ARG A 149 4.59 -15.23 17.19
N ASP A 150 5.06 -15.76 18.31
CA ASP A 150 6.22 -16.66 18.39
C ASP A 150 7.48 -16.09 17.69
N GLY A 151 7.65 -14.76 17.79
CA GLY A 151 8.77 -14.04 17.15
C GLY A 151 8.66 -13.88 15.63
N GLN A 152 7.58 -14.34 15.02
CA GLN A 152 7.31 -14.20 13.58
C GLN A 152 6.23 -13.15 13.32
N GLU A 153 6.41 -12.40 12.24
CA GLU A 153 5.38 -11.50 11.73
C GLU A 153 4.22 -12.31 11.14
N GLN A 154 2.99 -11.94 11.49
CA GLN A 154 1.79 -12.45 10.87
C GLN A 154 0.90 -11.30 10.41
N ILE A 155 0.17 -11.54 9.33
CA ILE A 155 -0.76 -10.57 8.75
C ILE A 155 -2.19 -11.03 9.00
N ILE A 156 -2.93 -10.23 9.76
CA ILE A 156 -4.34 -10.45 10.10
C ILE A 156 -5.17 -9.46 9.29
N LEU A 157 -6.23 -9.94 8.63
CA LEU A 157 -7.22 -9.08 7.99
C LEU A 157 -8.43 -8.97 8.91
N HIS A 158 -8.87 -7.74 9.16
CA HIS A 158 -10.08 -7.43 9.90
C HIS A 158 -11.16 -6.90 8.97
N GLU A 159 -12.37 -7.43 9.08
CA GLU A 159 -13.58 -6.78 8.57
C GLU A 159 -14.17 -5.90 9.68
N LEU A 160 -14.24 -4.60 9.42
CA LEU A 160 -14.69 -3.58 10.36
C LEU A 160 -16.17 -3.28 10.18
N GLY A 161 -16.90 -3.35 11.30
CA GLY A 161 -18.32 -3.01 11.43
C GLY A 161 -18.53 -1.69 12.18
N PHE A 162 -19.44 -0.86 11.67
CA PHE A 162 -19.77 0.44 12.25
C PHE A 162 -21.04 0.43 13.11
N GLY A 163 -21.74 -0.71 13.17
CA GLY A 163 -23.02 -0.86 13.89
C GLY A 163 -24.19 -0.12 13.21
N GLY A 164 -24.06 0.20 11.93
CA GLY A 164 -25.01 0.99 11.15
C GLY A 164 -24.31 1.86 10.11
N ARG A 165 -25.00 2.93 9.67
CA ARG A 165 -24.46 3.87 8.68
C ARG A 165 -23.23 4.60 9.21
N ILE A 166 -22.23 4.77 8.35
CA ILE A 166 -21.05 5.59 8.66
C ILE A 166 -21.46 7.05 8.85
N GLN A 167 -20.87 7.68 9.86
CA GLN A 167 -20.90 9.12 10.09
C GLN A 167 -19.63 9.72 9.46
N VAL A 168 -19.76 10.25 8.26
CA VAL A 168 -18.63 10.85 7.53
C VAL A 168 -17.99 11.97 8.34
N GLY A 169 -16.66 11.99 8.38
CA GLY A 169 -15.86 12.96 9.14
C GLY A 169 -15.71 12.63 10.63
N ALA A 170 -16.42 11.64 11.16
CA ALA A 170 -16.24 11.18 12.54
C ALA A 170 -15.05 10.22 12.68
N GLU A 171 -14.45 10.18 13.88
CA GLU A 171 -13.42 9.21 14.24
C GLU A 171 -14.07 7.96 14.89
N TYR A 172 -13.60 6.79 14.49
CA TYR A 172 -14.00 5.48 15.01
C TYR A 172 -12.81 4.76 15.63
N VAL A 173 -12.98 4.21 16.83
CA VAL A 173 -11.97 3.36 17.48
C VAL A 173 -12.34 1.91 17.30
N PHE A 174 -11.41 1.12 16.78
CA PHE A 174 -11.48 -0.33 16.70
C PHE A 174 -10.37 -0.93 17.57
N ALA A 175 -10.78 -1.49 18.70
CA ALA A 175 -9.85 -2.00 19.71
C ALA A 175 -8.96 -3.11 19.13
N GLY A 176 -7.65 -3.01 19.35
CA GLY A 176 -6.68 -4.03 18.95
C GLY A 176 -6.57 -4.31 17.45
N CYS A 177 -7.06 -3.42 16.58
CA CYS A 177 -7.01 -3.58 15.11
C CYS A 177 -5.88 -2.76 14.45
N GLY A 178 -5.06 -2.05 15.22
CA GLY A 178 -3.89 -1.33 14.72
C GLY A 178 -2.64 -2.21 14.77
N ASP A 179 -1.70 -2.00 13.85
CA ASP A 179 -0.43 -2.74 13.80
C ASP A 179 0.24 -2.82 15.17
N GLU A 180 0.65 -4.02 15.54
CA GLU A 180 1.42 -4.27 16.75
C GLU A 180 2.81 -3.65 16.62
N HIS A 181 3.27 -3.01 17.69
CA HIS A 181 4.64 -2.53 17.79
C HIS A 181 5.45 -3.52 18.61
N VAL A 182 6.62 -3.93 18.11
CA VAL A 182 7.48 -4.96 18.74
C VAL A 182 7.68 -4.68 20.24
N ASP A 183 8.01 -3.44 20.60
CA ASP A 183 8.27 -3.09 22.01
C ASP A 183 7.04 -2.65 22.82
N ARG A 184 5.94 -2.25 22.18
CA ARG A 184 4.79 -1.61 22.86
C ARG A 184 3.54 -2.47 22.87
N GLY A 185 3.57 -3.58 22.14
CA GLY A 185 2.45 -4.49 21.98
C GLY A 185 1.35 -3.89 21.09
N LYS A 186 0.13 -4.41 21.31
CA LYS A 186 -1.04 -4.13 20.48
C LYS A 186 -1.46 -2.67 20.55
N ARG A 187 -1.92 -2.16 19.39
CA ARG A 187 -2.48 -0.81 19.25
C ARG A 187 -3.91 -0.88 18.74
N ASP A 188 -4.68 0.15 19.05
CA ASP A 188 -6.01 0.34 18.52
C ASP A 188 -5.92 1.00 17.13
N LEU A 189 -6.90 0.75 16.27
CA LEU A 189 -7.05 1.50 15.03
C LEU A 189 -7.99 2.68 15.29
N LEU A 190 -7.56 3.89 14.93
CA LEU A 190 -8.39 5.07 14.88
C LEU A 190 -8.66 5.43 13.41
N LEU A 191 -9.89 5.18 12.98
CA LEU A 191 -10.32 5.32 11.60
C LEU A 191 -11.20 6.55 11.43
N GLN A 192 -10.85 7.45 10.51
CA GLN A 192 -11.77 8.46 9.99
C GLN A 192 -12.25 8.01 8.60
N VAL A 193 -13.54 8.19 8.31
CA VAL A 193 -14.08 7.94 6.97
C VAL A 193 -14.44 9.26 6.32
N GLN A 194 -13.94 9.48 5.11
CA GLN A 194 -14.26 10.61 4.25
C GLN A 194 -14.94 10.11 2.98
N SER A 195 -15.86 10.90 2.45
CA SER A 195 -16.50 10.58 1.18
C SER A 195 -15.95 11.44 0.05
N LEU A 196 -15.84 10.84 -1.13
CA LEU A 196 -15.37 11.49 -2.34
C LEU A 196 -16.43 11.38 -3.44
N ASN A 197 -16.52 12.41 -4.30
CA ASN A 197 -17.24 12.28 -5.57
C ASN A 197 -16.61 11.16 -6.41
N GLN A 198 -17.41 10.54 -7.28
CA GLN A 198 -17.01 9.31 -7.97
C GLN A 198 -15.73 9.48 -8.79
N ASP A 199 -15.60 10.58 -9.53
CA ASP A 199 -14.43 10.93 -10.34
C ASP A 199 -13.14 11.04 -9.50
N ILE A 200 -13.22 11.67 -8.33
CA ILE A 200 -12.09 11.82 -7.41
C ILE A 200 -11.77 10.47 -6.76
N PHE A 201 -12.82 9.71 -6.38
CA PHE A 201 -12.65 8.38 -5.80
C PHE A 201 -11.97 7.43 -6.78
N ASP A 202 -12.37 7.44 -8.05
CA ASP A 202 -11.76 6.62 -9.10
C ASP A 202 -10.28 7.00 -9.29
N GLY A 203 -9.98 8.30 -9.32
CA GLY A 203 -8.60 8.81 -9.35
C GLY A 203 -7.76 8.39 -8.13
N TYR A 204 -8.38 8.32 -6.96
CA TYR A 204 -7.76 7.79 -5.74
C TYR A 204 -7.50 6.28 -5.84
N MET A 205 -8.48 5.51 -6.31
CA MET A 205 -8.37 4.05 -6.45
C MET A 205 -7.40 3.60 -7.54
N ASN A 206 -7.08 4.47 -8.52
CA ASN A 206 -5.99 4.22 -9.47
C ASN A 206 -4.61 4.05 -8.81
N ARG A 207 -4.44 4.51 -7.56
CA ARG A 207 -3.21 4.33 -6.79
C ARG A 207 -3.17 3.02 -6.00
N ALA A 208 -4.28 2.29 -5.94
CA ALA A 208 -4.32 0.99 -5.28
C ALA A 208 -3.51 -0.04 -6.08
N LYS A 209 -2.92 -1.01 -5.38
CA LYS A 209 -2.26 -2.14 -6.03
C LYS A 209 -3.21 -3.32 -6.08
N TYR A 210 -3.33 -3.91 -7.26
CA TYR A 210 -4.17 -5.08 -7.52
C TYR A 210 -3.30 -6.34 -7.50
N TYR A 211 -3.81 -7.41 -6.89
CA TYR A 211 -3.13 -8.70 -6.73
C TYR A 211 -4.02 -9.82 -7.27
N GLY A 212 -3.41 -10.83 -7.90
CA GLY A 212 -4.10 -11.98 -8.49
C GLY A 212 -4.70 -11.77 -9.87
N TYR A 213 -4.33 -10.67 -10.56
CA TYR A 213 -4.73 -10.36 -11.94
C TYR A 213 -3.61 -10.60 -12.95
N ASP A 214 -2.37 -10.72 -12.48
CA ASP A 214 -1.21 -10.96 -13.33
C ASP A 214 -1.14 -12.45 -13.69
N HIS A 215 -0.76 -12.74 -14.94
CA HIS A 215 -0.48 -14.10 -15.40
C HIS A 215 1.03 -14.31 -15.52
N THR A 216 1.47 -15.54 -15.28
CA THR A 216 2.86 -15.93 -15.49
C THR A 216 2.91 -17.14 -16.40
N ASP A 217 3.68 -17.03 -17.48
CA ASP A 217 3.91 -18.10 -18.43
C ASP A 217 5.40 -18.38 -18.57
N CYS A 218 5.76 -19.67 -18.61
CA CYS A 218 7.15 -20.11 -18.66
C CYS A 218 7.40 -20.90 -19.94
N ILE A 219 8.24 -20.34 -20.81
CA ILE A 219 8.63 -20.95 -22.07
C ILE A 219 9.92 -21.72 -21.86
N TYR A 220 9.83 -23.05 -21.79
CA TYR A 220 11.01 -23.90 -21.69
C TYR A 220 11.61 -24.14 -23.07
N VAL A 221 12.90 -23.84 -23.22
CA VAL A 221 13.64 -23.98 -24.48
C VAL A 221 14.77 -24.98 -24.31
N ASN A 222 14.98 -25.80 -25.33
CA ASN A 222 16.11 -26.73 -25.41
C ASN A 222 17.14 -26.24 -26.44
N ARG A 223 18.24 -27.00 -26.60
CA ARG A 223 19.32 -26.65 -27.53
C ARG A 223 18.81 -26.49 -28.98
N HIS A 224 17.88 -27.33 -29.42
CA HIS A 224 17.33 -27.24 -30.77
C HIS A 224 16.52 -25.96 -30.99
N MET A 225 15.67 -25.57 -30.03
CA MET A 225 14.89 -24.33 -30.10
C MET A 225 15.79 -23.09 -30.05
N LEU A 226 16.88 -23.14 -29.28
CA LEU A 226 17.88 -22.06 -29.26
C LEU A 226 18.57 -21.84 -30.61
N SER A 227 18.82 -22.91 -31.35
CA SER A 227 19.50 -22.82 -32.65
C SER A 227 18.59 -22.38 -33.79
N ASN A 228 17.28 -22.60 -33.67
CA ASN A 228 16.31 -22.31 -34.73
C ASN A 228 15.39 -21.12 -34.43
N GLY A 229 15.49 -20.55 -33.23
CA GLY A 229 14.59 -19.51 -32.74
C GLY A 229 13.33 -20.09 -32.12
N VAL A 230 12.59 -19.21 -31.44
CA VAL A 230 11.35 -19.56 -30.74
C VAL A 230 10.22 -18.72 -31.30
N ASN A 231 9.17 -19.36 -31.79
CA ASN A 231 7.91 -18.70 -32.09
C ASN A 231 6.85 -19.28 -31.15
N TYR A 232 6.38 -18.46 -30.21
CA TYR A 232 5.50 -18.89 -29.13
C TYR A 232 4.19 -18.13 -29.22
N ARG A 233 3.09 -18.88 -29.27
CA ARG A 233 1.74 -18.32 -29.22
C ARG A 233 1.39 -18.03 -27.77
N LEU A 234 1.16 -16.76 -27.46
CA LEU A 234 0.73 -16.36 -26.13
C LEU A 234 -0.59 -17.03 -25.76
N PRO A 235 -0.76 -17.44 -24.49
CA PRO A 235 -2.06 -17.87 -24.00
C PRO A 235 -3.06 -16.73 -24.22
N ILE A 236 -4.29 -17.08 -24.60
CA ILE A 236 -5.37 -16.09 -24.65
C ILE A 236 -5.76 -15.84 -23.20
N VAL A 237 -5.43 -14.64 -22.70
CA VAL A 237 -5.75 -14.22 -21.34
C VAL A 237 -6.89 -13.20 -21.44
N GLY A 238 -8.03 -13.52 -20.83
CA GLY A 238 -9.22 -12.66 -20.81
C GLY A 238 -10.16 -12.76 -22.02
N HIS A 239 -11.31 -12.09 -21.91
CA HIS A 239 -12.33 -12.06 -22.96
C HIS A 239 -11.99 -11.03 -24.04
N GLY A 240 -11.87 -11.47 -25.30
CA GLY A 240 -11.78 -10.57 -26.46
C GLY A 240 -10.36 -10.27 -26.97
N GLN A 241 -9.31 -10.89 -26.43
CA GLN A 241 -7.96 -10.75 -26.98
C GLN A 241 -7.74 -11.67 -28.18
N SER A 242 -7.18 -11.11 -29.25
CA SER A 242 -6.68 -11.88 -30.39
C SER A 242 -5.39 -12.60 -30.00
N PRO A 243 -5.21 -13.87 -30.39
CA PRO A 243 -3.97 -14.59 -30.16
C PRO A 243 -2.80 -13.81 -30.79
N CYS A 244 -1.79 -13.52 -29.97
CA CYS A 244 -0.57 -12.86 -30.39
C CYS A 244 0.60 -13.84 -30.29
N ASN A 245 1.56 -13.73 -31.19
CA ASN A 245 2.78 -14.53 -31.17
C ASN A 245 3.95 -13.64 -30.75
N ILE A 246 4.84 -14.20 -29.96
CA ILE A 246 6.15 -13.62 -29.69
C ILE A 246 7.22 -14.49 -30.34
N SER A 247 8.15 -13.83 -31.01
CA SER A 247 9.26 -14.49 -31.68
C SER A 247 10.58 -14.03 -31.09
N PHE A 248 11.49 -14.97 -30.87
CA PHE A 248 12.84 -14.72 -30.39
C PHE A 248 13.84 -15.25 -31.39
N ASP A 249 14.77 -14.37 -31.76
CA ASP A 249 15.84 -14.70 -32.68
C ASP A 249 16.82 -15.70 -32.03
N PRO A 250 17.27 -16.72 -32.78
CA PRO A 250 18.23 -17.69 -32.26
C PRO A 250 19.55 -17.07 -31.79
N ASP A 251 20.07 -16.03 -32.45
CA ASP A 251 21.35 -15.41 -32.11
C ASP A 251 21.25 -14.65 -30.77
N ASP A 252 20.13 -13.97 -30.53
CA ASP A 252 19.85 -13.30 -29.26
C ASP A 252 19.79 -14.30 -28.10
N LEU A 253 19.05 -15.40 -28.26
CA LEU A 253 18.91 -16.41 -27.22
C LEU A 253 20.23 -17.13 -26.93
N GLN A 254 21.03 -17.42 -27.95
CA GLN A 254 22.36 -18.02 -27.78
C GLN A 254 23.32 -17.06 -27.07
N THR A 255 23.25 -15.76 -27.39
CA THR A 255 24.05 -14.73 -26.72
C THR A 255 23.69 -14.65 -25.24
N LEU A 256 22.39 -14.66 -24.91
CA LEU A 256 21.91 -14.69 -23.52
C LEU A 256 22.37 -15.95 -22.78
N LEU A 257 22.30 -17.13 -23.41
CA LEU A 257 22.77 -18.38 -22.81
C LEU A 257 24.27 -18.33 -22.50
N LYS A 258 25.09 -17.87 -23.45
CA LYS A 258 26.54 -17.74 -23.25
C LYS A 258 26.85 -16.78 -22.10
N ALA A 259 26.23 -15.60 -22.09
CA ALA A 259 26.44 -14.59 -21.05
C ALA A 259 26.05 -15.12 -19.67
N LYS A 260 24.86 -15.72 -19.53
CA LYS A 260 24.37 -16.24 -18.24
C LYS A 260 25.07 -17.53 -17.80
N GLY A 261 25.53 -18.36 -18.74
CA GLY A 261 26.34 -19.53 -18.45
C GLY A 261 27.71 -19.17 -17.84
N VAL A 262 28.38 -18.15 -18.39
CA VAL A 262 29.63 -17.61 -17.80
C VAL A 262 29.39 -17.04 -16.41
N MET A 263 28.27 -16.34 -16.19
CA MET A 263 27.91 -15.83 -14.86
C MET A 263 27.68 -16.96 -13.84
N GLN A 264 27.06 -18.07 -14.24
CA GLN A 264 26.88 -19.22 -13.35
C GLN A 264 28.19 -19.92 -13.01
N LEU A 265 29.12 -20.04 -13.97
CA LEU A 265 30.45 -20.60 -13.73
C LEU A 265 31.27 -19.76 -12.73
N ASN A 266 31.05 -18.44 -12.73
CA ASN A 266 31.73 -17.51 -11.83
C ASN A 266 30.97 -17.30 -10.51
N SER A 267 29.85 -17.98 -10.29
CA SER A 267 29.05 -17.87 -9.08
C SER A 267 29.42 -18.97 -8.09
N GLU A 268 29.59 -18.62 -6.81
CA GLU A 268 29.73 -19.60 -5.72
C GLU A 268 28.43 -20.36 -5.42
N ALA A 269 27.31 -19.97 -6.06
CA ALA A 269 26.04 -20.66 -5.92
C ALA A 269 26.04 -22.02 -6.65
N PRO A 270 25.33 -23.03 -6.12
CA PRO A 270 25.24 -24.33 -6.77
C PRO A 270 24.67 -24.20 -8.18
N SER A 271 25.28 -24.90 -9.14
CA SER A 271 24.88 -24.87 -10.55
C SER A 271 23.40 -25.21 -10.70
N ARG A 272 22.60 -24.28 -11.22
CA ARG A 272 21.20 -24.56 -11.52
C ARG A 272 21.12 -25.42 -12.78
N LYS A 273 20.26 -26.43 -12.75
CA LYS A 273 19.96 -27.25 -13.95
C LYS A 273 19.25 -26.47 -15.04
N GLU A 274 18.64 -25.34 -14.70
CA GLU A 274 17.87 -24.49 -15.60
C GLU A 274 18.42 -23.07 -15.57
N ILE A 275 18.44 -22.41 -16.72
CA ILE A 275 18.96 -21.05 -16.87
C ILE A 275 17.84 -20.16 -17.42
N GLU A 276 17.30 -19.26 -16.59
CA GLU A 276 16.36 -18.24 -17.06
C GLU A 276 17.11 -17.27 -17.98
N LEU A 277 16.80 -17.28 -19.26
CA LEU A 277 17.44 -16.46 -20.29
C LEU A 277 16.89 -15.03 -20.28
N LEU A 278 15.57 -14.90 -20.21
CA LEU A 278 14.86 -13.64 -20.36
C LEU A 278 13.60 -13.63 -19.51
N LYS A 279 13.28 -12.45 -18.95
CA LYS A 279 12.00 -12.19 -18.29
C LYS A 279 11.39 -10.94 -18.91
N LEU A 280 10.15 -11.06 -19.38
CA LEU A 280 9.38 -10.00 -20.02
C LEU A 280 8.12 -9.72 -19.21
N ARG A 281 7.68 -8.45 -19.24
CA ARG A 281 6.40 -8.01 -18.69
C ARG A 281 5.64 -7.30 -19.79
N LEU A 282 4.53 -7.88 -20.21
CA LEU A 282 3.63 -7.30 -21.19
C LEU A 282 2.47 -6.65 -20.43
N GLN A 283 2.46 -5.32 -20.43
CA GLN A 283 1.53 -4.54 -19.61
C GLN A 283 0.09 -4.68 -20.12
N GLY A 284 -0.86 -4.85 -19.21
CA GLY A 284 -2.30 -4.91 -19.51
C GLY A 284 -2.77 -6.17 -20.22
N LEU A 285 -1.92 -7.19 -20.36
CA LEU A 285 -2.27 -8.49 -20.96
C LEU A 285 -2.66 -9.57 -19.93
N GLY A 286 -2.86 -9.19 -18.67
CA GLY A 286 -3.44 -10.04 -17.64
C GLY A 286 -4.97 -9.94 -17.59
N ASP A 287 -5.55 -10.32 -16.45
CA ASP A 287 -7.00 -10.23 -16.26
C ASP A 287 -7.46 -8.80 -15.99
N SER A 288 -8.59 -8.41 -16.57
CA SER A 288 -9.26 -7.16 -16.22
C SER A 288 -9.83 -7.23 -14.80
N THR A 289 -9.77 -6.11 -14.09
CA THR A 289 -10.37 -6.01 -12.75
C THR A 289 -11.89 -5.96 -12.84
N GLU A 290 -12.57 -6.46 -11.80
CA GLU A 290 -14.03 -6.55 -11.78
C GLU A 290 -14.69 -5.16 -11.87
N ASP A 291 -13.99 -4.12 -11.40
CA ASP A 291 -14.41 -2.72 -11.47
C ASP A 291 -13.99 -2.00 -12.78
N GLY A 292 -13.31 -2.68 -13.69
CA GLY A 292 -12.88 -2.14 -14.99
C GLY A 292 -11.79 -1.05 -14.92
N MET A 293 -11.22 -0.81 -13.74
CA MET A 293 -10.26 0.28 -13.52
C MET A 293 -8.87 -0.03 -14.06
N THR A 294 -8.48 -1.31 -14.10
CA THR A 294 -7.16 -1.72 -14.58
C THR A 294 -7.19 -3.15 -15.13
N SER A 295 -6.06 -3.61 -15.64
CA SER A 295 -5.84 -4.99 -16.03
C SER A 295 -4.47 -5.41 -15.54
N GLY A 296 -4.34 -6.66 -15.10
CA GLY A 296 -3.06 -7.23 -14.73
C GLY A 296 -2.11 -7.32 -15.92
N ASP A 297 -0.91 -7.84 -15.67
CA ASP A 297 0.12 -8.00 -16.69
C ASP A 297 0.40 -9.47 -17.00
N LEU A 298 0.89 -9.74 -18.21
CA LEU A 298 1.42 -11.05 -18.57
C LEU A 298 2.93 -11.05 -18.39
N HIS A 299 3.43 -11.87 -17.47
CA HIS A 299 4.83 -12.10 -17.24
C HIS A 299 5.28 -13.36 -17.98
N ILE A 300 6.34 -13.24 -18.78
CA ILE A 300 6.87 -14.36 -19.58
C ILE A 300 8.30 -14.59 -19.18
N SER A 301 8.64 -15.84 -18.85
CA SER A 301 10.02 -16.23 -18.53
C SER A 301 10.48 -17.29 -19.53
N ILE A 302 11.60 -17.05 -20.20
CA ILE A 302 12.22 -18.04 -21.10
C ILE A 302 13.30 -18.78 -20.32
N ILE A 303 13.13 -20.09 -20.19
CA ILE A 303 13.99 -20.92 -19.34
C ILE A 303 14.68 -21.97 -20.22
N TYR A 304 16.00 -21.89 -20.30
CA TYR A 304 16.79 -22.94 -20.94
C TYR A 304 16.90 -24.16 -20.03
N LYS A 305 16.53 -25.30 -20.59
CA LYS A 305 16.72 -26.61 -19.99
C LYS A 305 17.67 -27.43 -20.89
N PRO A 306 18.86 -27.78 -20.39
CA PRO A 306 19.86 -28.57 -21.13
C PRO A 306 19.30 -29.89 -21.65
#